data_AF-A0A3B9HKS3-F1
#
_entry.id   AF-A0A3B9HKS3-F1
#
_cell.length_a   1.000
_cell.length_b   1.000
_cell.length_c   1.000
_cell.angle_alpha   90.00
_cell.angle_beta   90.00
_cell.angle_gamma   90.00
#
_symmetry.space_group_name_H-M   'P 1'
#
loop_
_entity.id
_entity.type
_entity.pdbx_description
1 polymer ?
#
loop_
_entity_poly.entity_id
_entity_poly.type
_entity_poly.pdbx_seq_one_letter_code
_entity_poly.pdbx_strand_id
1 'polypeptide(L)'
;MGRSSRWLLVFVLFSPGLMAQSYVLDPYATVTEHSRTLLYPFAGGLNNPQFWNIQLDNDGLTDLLVFDRNGGKVLTFRNTGTNWVYAPEYEYEFPAMEHFVVTA
;
A
#
# COMPACT_ATOMS: atom_id res chain seq x y z
N MET A 1 37.94 27.21 -32.89
CA MET A 1 36.83 26.83 -31.99
C MET A 1 37.23 25.57 -31.24
N GLY A 2 37.31 25.59 -29.91
CA GLY A 2 37.62 24.37 -29.15
C GLY A 2 38.42 24.61 -27.86
N ARG A 3 37.79 25.13 -26.81
CA ARG A 3 38.38 25.21 -25.45
C ARG A 3 37.38 25.08 -24.30
N SER A 4 36.23 24.41 -24.46
CA SER A 4 35.23 24.27 -23.38
C SER A 4 35.08 22.86 -22.77
N SER A 5 35.77 21.84 -23.28
CA SER A 5 35.52 20.44 -22.87
C SER A 5 36.12 20.02 -21.51
N ARG A 6 36.95 20.84 -20.87
CA ARG A 6 37.66 20.47 -19.62
C ARG A 6 36.77 20.50 -18.37
N TRP A 7 35.75 21.36 -18.35
CA TRP A 7 34.84 21.49 -17.20
C TRP A 7 33.72 20.43 -17.22
N LEU A 8 33.30 19.99 -18.41
CA LEU A 8 32.35 18.89 -18.59
C LEU A 8 32.87 17.57 -17.98
N LEU A 9 34.17 17.28 -18.15
CA LEU A 9 34.78 16.07 -17.58
C LEU A 9 34.84 16.11 -16.04
N VAL A 10 35.04 17.30 -15.44
CA VAL A 10 35.03 17.46 -13.97
C VAL A 10 33.63 17.26 -13.41
N PHE A 11 32.59 17.72 -14.12
CA PHE A 11 31.19 17.54 -13.70
C PHE A 11 30.76 16.06 -13.76
N VAL A 12 31.23 15.32 -14.77
CA VAL A 12 30.94 13.87 -14.94
C VAL A 12 31.70 13.01 -13.92
N LEU A 13 32.91 13.40 -13.51
CA LEU A 13 33.69 12.65 -12.52
C LEU A 13 33.19 12.81 -11.07
N PHE A 14 32.32 13.78 -10.79
CA PHE A 14 31.72 14.01 -9.47
C PHE A 14 30.28 13.48 -9.33
N SER A 15 29.71 12.87 -10.38
CA SER A 15 28.33 12.36 -10.37
C SER A 15 28.07 10.94 -9.82
N PRO A 16 29.06 10.05 -9.53
CA PRO A 16 28.71 8.66 -9.16
C PRO A 16 28.21 8.49 -7.72
N GLY A 17 27.96 9.58 -6.97
CA GLY A 17 27.48 9.53 -5.58
C GLY A 17 26.07 10.07 -5.34
N LEU A 18 25.31 10.39 -6.39
CA LEU A 18 23.94 10.88 -6.23
C LEU A 18 23.00 9.75 -5.79
N MET A 19 22.83 9.59 -4.47
CA MET A 19 21.75 8.80 -3.92
C MET A 19 20.43 9.54 -4.17
N ALA A 20 19.47 8.87 -4.80
CA ALA A 20 18.11 9.38 -4.91
C ALA A 20 17.40 9.32 -3.54
N GLN A 21 16.29 10.05 -3.41
CA GLN A 21 15.40 9.89 -2.25
C GLN A 21 14.84 8.47 -2.20
N SER A 22 15.00 7.79 -1.06
CA SER A 22 14.27 6.56 -0.76
C SER A 22 12.92 6.96 -0.15
N TYR A 23 11.84 6.38 -0.66
CA TYR A 23 10.50 6.52 -0.07
C TYR A 23 10.10 5.20 0.58
N VAL A 24 9.57 5.28 1.80
CA VAL A 24 8.95 4.15 2.49
C VAL A 24 7.49 4.52 2.69
N LEU A 25 6.58 3.68 2.19
CA LEU A 25 5.16 3.85 2.46
C LEU A 25 4.88 3.35 3.87
N ASP A 26 4.29 4.21 4.69
CA ASP A 26 3.79 3.85 6.01
C ASP A 26 2.25 3.81 5.95
N PRO A 27 1.65 2.62 5.84
CA PRO A 27 0.20 2.50 5.72
C PRO A 27 -0.53 2.71 7.07
N TYR A 28 0.20 2.91 8.16
CA TYR A 28 -0.36 3.23 9.48
C TYR A 28 -0.18 4.70 9.87
N ALA A 29 0.38 5.53 8.97
CA ALA A 29 0.56 6.94 9.23
C ALA A 29 -0.76 7.62 9.58
N THR A 30 -0.76 8.41 10.66
CA THR A 30 -1.95 9.14 11.10
C THR A 30 -2.23 10.31 10.15
N VAL A 31 -3.42 10.33 9.54
CA VAL A 31 -3.87 11.43 8.68
C VAL A 31 -4.97 12.20 9.38
N THR A 32 -4.85 13.53 9.39
CA THR A 32 -5.86 14.43 9.98
C THR A 32 -6.39 15.39 8.94
N GLU A 33 -7.70 15.64 8.96
CA GLU A 33 -8.39 16.60 8.12
C GLU A 33 -9.36 17.42 8.98
N HIS A 34 -9.28 18.75 8.94
CA HIS A 34 -10.13 19.65 9.74
C HIS A 34 -10.20 19.26 11.24
N SER A 35 -9.06 18.90 11.83
CA SER A 35 -8.92 18.43 13.22
C SER A 35 -9.58 17.08 13.54
N ARG A 36 -9.94 16.29 12.52
CA ARG A 36 -10.43 14.91 12.66
C ARG A 36 -9.37 13.94 12.19
N THR A 37 -9.07 12.92 12.99
CA THR A 37 -8.24 11.79 12.55
C THR A 37 -9.07 10.89 11.66
N LEU A 38 -8.57 10.64 10.44
CA LEU A 38 -9.21 9.74 9.50
C LEU A 38 -8.93 8.29 9.89
N LEU A 39 -9.97 7.46 9.88
CA LEU A 39 -9.84 6.02 10.05
C LEU A 39 -9.44 5.40 8.69
N TYR A 40 -8.39 4.59 8.69
CA TYR A 40 -7.84 3.90 7.52
C TYR A 40 -7.67 4.79 6.27
N PRO A 41 -6.92 5.90 6.37
CA PRO A 41 -6.81 6.88 5.29
C PRO A 41 -6.23 6.33 3.98
N PHE A 42 -5.48 5.23 4.06
CA PHE A 42 -4.85 4.58 2.91
C PHE A 42 -5.60 3.34 2.38
N ALA A 43 -6.69 2.93 3.05
CA ALA A 43 -7.57 1.88 2.53
C ALA A 43 -8.28 2.34 1.23
N GLY A 44 -8.41 3.66 1.04
CA GLY A 44 -9.06 4.25 -0.14
C GLY A 44 -10.59 4.17 -0.06
N GLY A 45 -11.27 4.56 -1.14
CA GLY A 45 -12.72 4.37 -1.29
C GLY A 45 -13.03 3.03 -1.97
N LEU A 46 -14.22 2.50 -1.70
CA LEU A 46 -14.73 1.29 -2.36
C LEU A 46 -15.77 1.68 -3.41
N ASN A 47 -15.58 1.21 -4.64
CA ASN A 47 -16.50 1.39 -5.75
C ASN A 47 -17.36 0.15 -5.99
N ASN A 48 -16.75 -1.03 -6.05
CA ASN A 48 -17.44 -2.28 -6.33
C ASN A 48 -16.88 -3.44 -5.48
N PRO A 49 -17.03 -3.36 -4.14
CA PRO A 49 -16.42 -4.30 -3.21
C PRO A 49 -17.12 -5.65 -3.18
N GLN A 50 -16.32 -6.70 -3.03
CA GLN A 50 -16.72 -8.05 -2.64
C GLN A 50 -16.10 -8.35 -1.27
N PHE A 51 -16.88 -8.94 -0.37
CA PHE A 51 -16.48 -9.20 1.02
C PHE A 51 -16.42 -10.70 1.28
N TRP A 52 -15.36 -11.15 1.95
CA TRP A 52 -15.15 -12.54 2.30
C TRP A 52 -14.62 -12.69 3.71
N ASN A 53 -15.19 -13.64 4.43
CA ASN A 53 -14.73 -14.06 5.75
C ASN A 53 -13.58 -15.05 5.61
N ILE A 54 -12.43 -14.76 6.21
CA ILE A 54 -11.23 -15.60 6.09
C ILE A 54 -10.49 -15.74 7.43
N GLN A 55 -9.39 -16.48 7.45
CA GLN A 55 -8.42 -16.51 8.56
C GLN A 55 -7.10 -15.94 8.02
N LEU A 56 -6.70 -14.75 8.46
CA LEU A 56 -5.43 -14.14 8.04
C LEU A 56 -4.27 -14.60 8.92
N ASP A 57 -4.46 -14.59 10.24
CA ASP A 57 -3.40 -14.87 11.22
C ASP A 57 -3.59 -16.17 12.01
N ASN A 58 -4.72 -16.86 11.78
CA ASN A 58 -5.13 -18.08 12.48
C ASN A 58 -5.27 -17.92 14.01
N ASP A 59 -5.68 -16.74 14.48
CA ASP A 59 -5.93 -16.50 15.91
C ASP A 59 -7.30 -17.04 16.40
N GLY A 60 -8.10 -17.58 15.47
CA GLY A 60 -9.43 -18.15 15.73
C GLY A 60 -10.57 -17.15 15.59
N LEU A 61 -10.29 -15.87 15.31
CA LEU A 61 -11.27 -14.86 14.94
C LEU A 61 -11.40 -14.79 13.42
N THR A 62 -12.63 -14.65 12.92
CA THR A 62 -12.87 -14.49 11.49
C THR A 62 -12.46 -13.11 11.03
N ASP A 63 -11.52 -13.05 10.10
CA ASP A 63 -11.00 -11.85 9.46
C ASP A 63 -11.78 -11.48 8.18
N LEU A 64 -11.48 -10.31 7.60
CA LEU A 64 -12.18 -9.79 6.44
C LEU A 64 -11.22 -9.49 5.29
N LEU A 65 -11.50 -10.13 4.16
CA LEU A 65 -10.96 -9.78 2.86
C LEU A 65 -11.97 -8.92 2.10
N VAL A 66 -11.51 -7.80 1.56
CA VAL A 66 -12.27 -6.96 0.64
C VAL A 66 -11.56 -6.92 -0.70
N PHE A 67 -12.26 -7.28 -1.76
CA PHE A 67 -11.79 -7.10 -3.13
C PHE A 67 -12.65 -6.05 -3.83
N ASP A 68 -12.09 -4.86 -4.09
CA ASP A 68 -12.72 -3.88 -4.97
C ASP A 68 -12.35 -4.20 -6.42
N ARG A 69 -13.36 -4.67 -7.15
CA ARG A 69 -13.21 -5.03 -8.58
C ARG A 69 -12.78 -3.84 -9.42
N ASN A 70 -13.19 -2.63 -9.05
CA ASN A 70 -12.80 -1.44 -9.77
C ASN A 70 -11.38 -1.04 -9.35
N GLY A 71 -10.39 -1.40 -10.16
CA GLY A 71 -8.97 -1.15 -9.89
C GLY A 71 -8.21 -2.34 -9.29
N GLY A 72 -8.88 -3.49 -9.10
CA GLY A 72 -8.23 -4.72 -8.66
C GLY A 72 -7.63 -4.65 -7.26
N LYS A 73 -8.21 -3.84 -6.36
CA LYS A 73 -7.62 -3.56 -5.05
C LYS A 73 -8.04 -4.61 -4.02
N VAL A 74 -7.04 -5.16 -3.34
CA VAL A 74 -7.21 -6.04 -2.18
C VAL A 74 -7.06 -5.19 -0.93
N LEU A 75 -7.95 -5.39 0.04
CA LEU A 75 -7.81 -4.85 1.38
C LEU A 75 -8.06 -5.96 2.39
N THR A 76 -7.26 -5.99 3.43
CA THR A 76 -7.34 -6.99 4.49
C THR A 76 -7.58 -6.30 5.83
N PHE A 77 -8.49 -6.85 6.62
CA PHE A 77 -8.80 -6.34 7.95
C PHE A 77 -8.80 -7.49 8.95
N ARG A 78 -8.00 -7.32 10.01
CA ARG A 78 -7.98 -8.25 11.14
C ARG A 78 -9.12 -7.98 12.11
N ASN A 79 -9.73 -9.04 12.60
CA ASN A 79 -10.74 -8.96 13.64
C ASN A 79 -10.08 -8.99 15.02
N THR A 80 -10.35 -7.99 15.84
CA THR A 80 -9.83 -7.90 17.23
C THR A 80 -10.84 -8.38 18.26
N GLY A 81 -11.95 -8.99 17.82
CA GLY A 81 -13.09 -9.40 18.63
C GLY A 81 -14.07 -8.26 18.94
N THR A 82 -13.63 -7.00 18.84
CA THR A 82 -14.48 -5.81 19.06
C THR A 82 -14.51 -4.88 17.86
N ASN A 83 -13.43 -4.86 17.08
CA ASN A 83 -13.26 -3.98 15.92
C ASN A 83 -12.53 -4.71 14.79
N TRP A 84 -12.69 -4.16 13.59
CA TRP A 84 -11.87 -4.49 12.42
C TRP A 84 -10.68 -3.53 12.39
N VAL A 85 -9.47 -4.02 12.16
CA VAL A 85 -8.27 -3.19 12.02
C VAL A 85 -7.67 -3.43 10.65
N TYR A 86 -7.45 -2.37 9.88
CA TYR A 86 -6.80 -2.48 8.58
C TYR A 86 -5.40 -3.10 8.73
N ALA A 87 -5.17 -4.18 8.00
CA ALA A 87 -3.99 -5.03 8.11
C ALA A 87 -3.34 -5.20 6.71
N PRO A 88 -2.83 -4.11 6.12
CA PRO A 88 -2.28 -4.07 4.75
C PRO A 88 -1.12 -5.03 4.52
N GLU A 89 -0.44 -5.48 5.58
CA GLU A 89 0.63 -6.45 5.52
C GLU A 89 0.20 -7.80 4.91
N TYR A 90 -1.08 -8.17 5.03
CA TYR A 90 -1.62 -9.40 4.43
C TYR A 90 -2.07 -9.25 2.97
N GLU A 91 -2.16 -8.03 2.42
CA GLU A 91 -2.61 -7.82 1.03
C GLU A 91 -1.70 -8.55 0.03
N TYR A 92 -0.40 -8.64 0.34
CA TYR A 92 0.61 -9.30 -0.49
C TYR A 92 0.51 -10.83 -0.48
N GLU A 93 -0.30 -11.42 0.41
CA GLU A 93 -0.56 -12.86 0.44
C GLU A 93 -1.58 -13.28 -0.63
N PHE A 94 -2.30 -12.31 -1.20
CA PHE A 94 -3.26 -12.55 -2.26
C PHE A 94 -2.63 -12.32 -3.63
N PRO A 95 -2.93 -13.16 -4.64
CA PRO A 95 -2.51 -12.88 -6.01
C PRO A 95 -3.19 -11.61 -6.54
N ALA A 96 -2.72 -11.08 -7.66
CA ALA A 96 -3.47 -10.06 -8.38
C ALA A 96 -4.85 -10.61 -8.79
N MET A 97 -5.91 -9.85 -8.48
CA MET A 97 -7.30 -10.28 -8.68
C MET A 97 -7.98 -9.36 -9.71
N GLU A 98 -8.71 -9.92 -10.68
CA GLU A 98 -9.23 -9.14 -11.83
C GLU A 98 -10.76 -9.11 -11.96
N HIS A 99 -11.48 -10.15 -11.55
CA HIS A 99 -12.91 -10.29 -11.90
C HIS A 99 -13.81 -10.64 -10.73
N PHE A 100 -13.54 -11.77 -10.09
CA PHE A 100 -14.27 -12.22 -8.92
C PHE A 100 -13.32 -13.00 -8.03
N VAL A 101 -13.51 -12.88 -6.73
CA VAL A 101 -12.92 -13.77 -5.76
C VAL A 101 -13.99 -14.75 -5.35
N VAL A 102 -13.66 -16.04 -5.32
CA VAL A 102 -14.45 -17.05 -4.61
C VAL A 102 -13.46 -17.71 -3.68
N THR A 103 -13.72 -17.62 -2.38
CA THR A 103 -12.98 -18.40 -1.39
C THR A 103 -13.63 -19.78 -1.30
N ALA A 104 -12.82 -20.83 -1.25
CA ALA A 104 -13.30 -22.21 -1.08
C ALA A 104 -13.79 -22.48 0.35
#